data_AF-A0A920MP68-F1
#
_entry.id   AF-A0A920MP68-F1
#
_cell.length_a   1.000
_cell.length_b   1.000
_cell.length_c   1.000
_cell.angle_alpha   90.00
_cell.angle_beta   90.00
_cell.angle_gamma   90.00
#
_symmetry.space_group_name_H-M   'P 1'
#
loop_
_entity.id
_entity.type
_entity.pdbx_description
1 polymer ?
#
loop_
_entity_poly.entity_id
_entity_poly.type
_entity_poly.pdbx_seq_one_letter_code
_entity_poly.pdbx_strand_id
1 'polypeptide(L)' 'MRDDHKAEMTCPVVTGINMRIISESAFEEYNVHNDIDKITPFWRVVEPDSKLAGRLACGIDFIIKKQMQEGIEL' A
#
# COMPACT_ATOMS: atom_id res chain seq x y z
N MET A 1 3.84 -1.41 -21.57
CA MET A 1 5.17 -0.89 -21.21
C MET A 1 5.02 0.63 -21.18
N ARG A 2 4.91 1.26 -20.00
CA ARG A 2 6.02 1.90 -19.26
C ARG A 2 6.83 2.95 -20.05
N ASP A 3 6.23 3.62 -21.05
CA ASP A 3 6.97 4.51 -21.97
C ASP A 3 6.45 5.96 -22.12
N ASP A 4 5.52 6.45 -21.30
CA ASP A 4 5.01 7.84 -21.44
C ASP A 4 5.71 8.88 -20.57
N HIS A 5 6.49 8.46 -19.59
CA HIS A 5 7.20 9.37 -18.70
C HIS A 5 8.63 8.87 -18.58
N LYS A 6 9.60 9.73 -18.92
CA LYS A 6 11.06 9.51 -18.72
C LYS A 6 11.42 9.42 -17.22
N ALA A 7 10.70 8.58 -16.47
CA ALA A 7 10.95 8.21 -15.10
C ALA A 7 11.99 7.08 -15.14
N GLU A 8 13.25 7.45 -15.41
CA GLU A 8 14.34 6.63 -14.91
C GLU A 8 14.32 6.68 -13.37
N MET A 9 14.91 5.65 -12.75
CA MET A 9 15.27 5.59 -11.33
C MET A 9 14.38 4.76 -10.40
N THR A 10 13.73 3.69 -10.88
CA THR A 10 13.60 2.49 -10.03
C THR A 10 13.29 1.23 -10.85
N CYS A 11 14.02 0.15 -10.55
CA CYS A 11 13.64 -1.20 -10.98
C CYS A 11 12.32 -1.57 -10.27
N PRO A 12 11.34 -2.21 -10.95
CA PRO A 12 10.09 -2.65 -10.32
C PRO A 12 10.29 -3.45 -9.03
N VAL A 13 11.42 -4.14 -8.93
CA VAL A 13 11.85 -4.90 -7.76
C VAL A 13 12.04 -3.98 -6.55
N VAL A 14 12.78 -2.87 -6.70
CA VAL A 14 13.06 -1.93 -5.61
C VAL A 14 11.78 -1.20 -5.20
N THR A 15 10.96 -0.79 -6.17
CA THR A 15 9.65 -0.20 -5.90
C THR A 15 8.77 -1.14 -5.06
N GLY A 16 8.71 -2.42 -5.44
CA GLY A 16 7.94 -3.42 -4.68
C GLY A 16 8.46 -3.66 -3.27
N ILE A 17 9.79 -3.66 -3.07
CA ILE A 17 10.41 -3.76 -1.73
C ILE A 17 10.03 -2.55 -0.88
N ASN A 18 10.20 -1.34 -1.41
CA ASN A 18 9.90 -0.11 -0.68
C ASN A 18 8.41 0.01 -0.35
N MET A 19 7.52 -0.35 -1.28
CA MET A 19 6.07 -0.39 -1.02
C MET A 19 5.73 -1.31 0.15
N ARG A 20 6.37 -2.48 0.23
CA ARG A 20 6.17 -3.37 1.37
C ARG A 20 6.64 -2.71 2.67
N ILE A 21 7.86 -2.18 2.71
CA ILE A 21 8.42 -1.53 3.91
C ILE A 21 7.50 -0.40 4.39
N ILE A 22 7.08 0.49 3.48
CA ILE A 22 6.21 1.63 3.81
C ILE A 22 4.87 1.13 4.36
N SER A 23 4.26 0.12 3.72
CA SER A 23 2.97 -0.42 4.14
C SER A 23 3.04 -1.07 5.53
N GLU A 24 4.09 -1.87 5.79
CA GLU A 24 4.28 -2.54 7.08
C GLU A 24 4.57 -1.51 8.18
N SER A 25 5.44 -0.52 7.92
CA SER A 25 5.76 0.55 8.87
C SER A 25 4.53 1.40 9.21
N ALA A 26 3.73 1.77 8.20
CA ALA A 26 2.49 2.52 8.42
C ALA A 26 1.50 1.71 9.26
N PHE A 27 1.36 0.40 8.98
CA PHE A 27 0.46 -0.46 9.76
C PHE A 27 0.97 -0.69 11.19
N GLU A 28 2.28 -0.79 11.40
CA GLU A 28 2.88 -0.87 12.74
C GLU A 28 2.58 0.39 13.55
N GLU A 29 2.77 1.59 12.98
CA GLU A 29 2.40 2.85 13.62
C GLU A 29 0.91 2.91 13.95
N TYR A 30 0.05 2.43 13.05
CA TYR A 30 -1.38 2.32 13.30
C TYR A 30 -1.69 1.42 14.51
N ASN A 31 -1.01 0.29 14.65
CA ASN A 31 -1.23 -0.61 15.79
C ASN A 31 -0.79 0.01 17.13
N VAL A 32 0.21 0.89 17.12
CA VAL A 32 0.69 1.58 18.33
C VAL A 32 -0.22 2.75 18.71
N HIS A 33 -0.66 3.54 17.73
CA HIS A 33 -1.33 4.82 18.00
C HIS A 33 -2.85 4.76 17.79
N ASN A 34 -3.33 3.73 17.11
CA ASN A 34 -4.72 3.53 16.69
C ASN A 34 -5.33 4.77 15.98
N ASP A 35 -4.49 5.47 15.23
CA ASP A 35 -4.83 6.73 14.58
C ASP A 35 -4.51 6.62 13.08
N ILE A 36 -5.55 6.53 12.26
CA ILE A 36 -5.43 6.34 10.82
C ILE A 36 -4.94 7.62 10.11
N ASP A 37 -5.19 8.79 10.69
CA ASP A 37 -4.83 10.07 10.09
C ASP A 37 -3.33 10.37 10.23
N LYS A 38 -2.62 9.58 11.05
CA LYS A 38 -1.18 9.69 11.29
C LYS A 38 -0.33 8.80 10.41
N ILE A 39 -0.92 7.83 9.69
CA ILE A 39 -0.15 6.88 8.88
C ILE A 39 -0.24 7.20 7.39
N THR A 40 0.74 6.72 6.63
CA THR A 40 0.69 6.83 5.17
C THR A 40 -0.50 6.01 4.63
N PRO A 41 -1.38 6.57 3.78
CA PRO A 41 -2.55 5.87 3.25
C PRO A 41 -2.18 4.90 2.11
N PHE A 42 -1.41 3.87 2.46
CA PHE A 42 -0.83 2.92 1.50
C PHE A 42 -1.89 2.09 0.75
N TRP A 43 -3.08 1.90 1.33
CA TRP A 43 -4.19 1.20 0.68
C TRP A 43 -4.64 1.85 -0.63
N ARG A 44 -4.32 3.13 -0.87
CA ARG A 44 -4.65 3.83 -2.13
C ARG A 44 -3.86 3.34 -3.34
N VAL A 45 -2.74 2.64 -3.11
CA VAL A 45 -1.83 2.19 -4.19
C VAL A 45 -1.59 0.68 -4.16
N VAL A 46 -2.09 -0.02 -3.14
CA VAL A 46 -1.98 -1.47 -3.05
C VAL A 46 -3.25 -2.10 -3.61
N GLU A 47 -3.11 -2.80 -4.73
CA GLU A 47 -4.20 -3.58 -5.31
C GLU A 47 -4.53 -4.80 -4.43
N PRO A 48 -5.81 -5.03 -4.05
CA PRO A 48 -6.21 -6.14 -3.19
C PRO A 48 -5.84 -7.52 -3.73
N ASP A 49 -5.81 -7.69 -5.05
CA ASP A 49 -5.48 -8.94 -5.74
C ASP A 49 -3.96 -9.16 -5.90
N SER A 50 -3.14 -8.19 -5.49
CA SER A 50 -1.69 -8.26 -5.67
C SER A 50 -1.01 -9.24 -4.71
N LYS A 51 0.13 -9.80 -5.15
CA LYS A 51 1.04 -10.57 -4.28
C LYS A 51 1.59 -9.77 -3.10
N LEU A 52 1.53 -8.44 -3.15
CA LEU A 52 1.93 -7.58 -2.06
C LEU A 52 0.86 -7.62 -0.96
N ALA A 53 -0.40 -7.37 -1.31
CA ALA A 53 -1.52 -7.35 -0.38
C ALA A 53 -1.61 -8.62 0.49
N GLY A 54 -1.46 -9.79 -0.13
CA GLY A 54 -1.46 -11.08 0.59
C GLY A 54 -0.26 -11.32 1.51
N ARG A 55 0.76 -10.45 1.52
CA ARG A 55 1.96 -10.56 2.37
C ARG A 55 2.05 -9.50 3.46
N LEU A 56 1.13 -8.53 3.49
CA LEU A 56 1.12 -7.46 4.49
C LEU A 56 0.47 -7.94 5.79
N ALA A 57 1.02 -7.50 6.93
CA ALA A 57 0.49 -7.86 8.25
C ALA A 57 -0.96 -7.37 8.49
N CYS A 58 -1.39 -6.32 7.79
CA CYS A 58 -2.75 -5.79 7.90
C CYS A 58 -3.83 -6.70 7.32
N GLY A 59 -3.45 -7.66 6.46
CA GLY A 59 -4.38 -8.47 5.69
C GLY A 59 -5.09 -7.69 4.57
N ILE A 60 -5.68 -8.44 3.64
CA ILE A 60 -6.37 -7.87 2.46
C ILE A 60 -7.65 -7.13 2.87
N ASP A 61 -8.37 -7.63 3.87
CA ASP A 61 -9.64 -7.03 4.33
C ASP A 61 -9.45 -5.58 4.83
N PHE A 62 -8.29 -5.27 5.42
CA PHE A 62 -7.98 -3.90 5.85
C PHE A 62 -7.91 -2.95 4.65
N ILE A 63 -7.26 -3.38 3.57
CA ILE A 63 -7.08 -2.60 2.34
C ILE A 63 -8.43 -2.34 1.69
N ILE A 64 -9.22 -3.40 1.47
CA ILE A 64 -10.57 -3.32 0.88
C ILE A 64 -11.46 -2.40 1.70
N LYS A 65 -11.50 -2.58 3.02
CA LYS A 65 -12.33 -1.75 3.90
C LYS A 65 -11.97 -0.28 3.79
N LYS A 66 -10.68 0.05 3.68
CA LYS A 66 -10.21 1.45 3.54
C LYS A 66 -10.53 2.02 2.16
N GLN A 67 -10.33 1.25 1.11
CA GLN A 67 -10.71 1.65 -0.26
C GLN A 67 -12.22 1.91 -0.37
N MET A 68 -13.05 1.03 0.20
CA MET A 68 -14.51 1.23 0.25
C MET A 68 -14.90 2.48 1.05
N GLN A 69 -14.21 2.78 2.16
CA GLN A 69 -14.45 3.99 2.96
C GLN A 69 -14.15 5.28 2.17
N GLU A 70 -13.19 5.22 1.25
CA GLU A 70 -12.80 6.34 0.38
C GLU A 70 -13.56 6.35 -0.96
N GLY A 71 -14.39 5.34 -1.25
CA GLY A 71 -15.11 5.21 -2.52
C GLY A 71 -14.21 4.85 -3.71
N ILE A 72 -13.08 4.19 -3.46
CA ILE A 72 -12.17 3.69 -4.50
C ILE A 72 -12.79 2.44 -5.14
N GLU A 73 -12.83 2.40 -6.47
CA GLU A 73 -13.30 1.24 -7.24
C GLU A 73 -12.33 0.06 -7.03
N LEU A 74 -12.89 -1.12 -6.75
CA LEU A 74 -12.16 -2.36 -6.44
C LEU A 74 -11.99 -3.24 -7.68
#